data_AF-A0AAJ0EGT5-F1
#
_entry.id   AF-A0AAJ0EGT5-F1
#
_cell.length_a   1.000
_cell.length_b   1.000
_cell.length_c   1.000
_cell.angle_alpha   90.00
_cell.angle_beta   90.00
_cell.angle_gamma   90.00
#
_symmetry.space_group_name_H-M   'P 1'
#
loop_
_entity.id
_entity.type
_entity.pdbx_description
1 polymer ?
#
loop_
_entity_poly.entity_id
_entity_poly.type
_entity_poly.pdbx_seq_one_letter_code
_entity_poly.pdbx_strand_id
1 'polypeptide(L)'
;MVSLSLLAPSKVASALVLVLGLADICNAAAKYHMGHKLPTNVGGTYYVDGFHGGVMNAKFQSMTNSVPGNSQYVDLTYNFNLGNFDQAYWILLPTSFGGANECFAVYKNCDVTIRFWDKKDPLPNWYTLA
;
A
#
# COMPACT_ATOMS: atom_id res chain seq x y z
N MET A 1 -25.68 -50.56 3.16
CA MET A 1 -24.49 -49.96 2.53
C MET A 1 -24.85 -48.54 2.15
N VAL A 2 -24.41 -47.54 2.93
CA VAL A 2 -24.68 -46.12 2.64
C VAL A 2 -23.40 -45.53 2.08
N SER A 3 -23.44 -45.15 0.80
CA SER A 3 -22.37 -44.47 0.10
C SER A 3 -22.30 -43.02 0.61
N LEU A 4 -21.17 -42.64 1.21
CA LEU A 4 -20.85 -41.24 1.45
C LEU A 4 -20.35 -40.64 0.13
N SER A 5 -21.17 -39.80 -0.49
CA SER A 5 -20.77 -38.93 -1.58
C SER A 5 -19.72 -37.94 -1.09
N LEU A 6 -18.47 -38.11 -1.55
CA LEU A 6 -17.39 -37.14 -1.39
C LEU A 6 -17.82 -35.80 -1.98
N LEU A 7 -18.03 -34.81 -1.11
CA LEU A 7 -18.15 -33.40 -1.47
C LEU A 7 -16.88 -32.99 -2.23
N ALA A 8 -17.06 -32.55 -3.48
CA ALA A 8 -16.01 -31.94 -4.27
C ALA A 8 -15.44 -30.72 -3.51
N PRO A 9 -14.11 -30.52 -3.48
CA PRO A 9 -13.52 -29.34 -2.88
C PRO A 9 -13.97 -28.11 -3.68
N SER A 10 -14.78 -27.29 -3.03
CA SER A 10 -15.28 -26.03 -3.55
C SER A 10 -14.11 -25.07 -3.81
N LYS A 11 -14.20 -24.33 -4.91
CA LYS A 11 -13.23 -23.33 -5.43
C LYS A 11 -13.00 -22.13 -4.49
N VAL A 12 -13.32 -22.23 -3.21
CA VAL A 12 -13.23 -21.15 -2.22
C VAL A 12 -11.84 -21.10 -1.55
N ALA A 13 -11.06 -22.19 -1.62
CA ALA A 13 -9.76 -22.28 -0.96
C ALA A 13 -8.66 -21.41 -1.61
N SER A 14 -8.76 -21.06 -2.90
CA SER A 14 -7.68 -20.32 -3.59
C SER A 14 -7.61 -18.84 -3.21
N ALA A 15 -8.71 -18.20 -2.84
CA ALA A 15 -8.69 -16.78 -2.45
C ALA A 15 -8.07 -16.58 -1.07
N LEU A 16 -8.35 -17.48 -0.12
CA LEU A 16 -7.86 -17.36 1.26
C LEU A 16 -6.34 -17.64 1.37
N VAL A 17 -5.82 -18.58 0.57
CA VAL A 17 -4.37 -18.88 0.53
C VAL A 17 -3.58 -17.72 -0.10
N LEU A 18 -4.13 -17.03 -1.11
CA LEU A 18 -3.52 -15.82 -1.67
C LEU A 18 -3.48 -14.68 -0.66
N VAL A 19 -4.56 -14.46 0.09
CA VAL A 19 -4.63 -13.37 1.09
C VAL A 19 -3.66 -13.60 2.25
N LEU A 20 -3.52 -14.84 2.73
CA LEU A 20 -2.54 -15.17 3.78
C LEU A 20 -1.09 -15.07 3.27
N GLY A 21 -0.84 -15.49 2.02
CA GLY A 21 0.49 -15.37 1.40
C GLY A 21 0.95 -13.93 1.18
N LEU A 22 0.06 -13.01 0.83
CA LEU A 22 0.40 -11.58 0.70
C LEU A 22 0.69 -10.92 2.06
N ALA A 23 -0.05 -11.29 3.11
CA ALA A 23 0.18 -10.78 4.45
C ALA A 23 1.56 -11.21 5.01
N ASP A 24 1.98 -12.45 4.74
CA ASP A 24 3.31 -12.96 5.13
C ASP A 24 4.45 -12.26 4.37
N ILE A 25 4.26 -11.91 3.10
CA ILE A 25 5.26 -11.15 2.32
C ILE A 25 5.48 -9.77 2.95
N CYS A 26 4.40 -9.09 3.34
CA CYS A 26 4.47 -7.79 4.00
C CYS A 26 5.10 -7.85 5.40
N ASN A 27 4.86 -8.93 6.14
CA ASN A 27 5.43 -9.13 7.48
C ASN A 27 6.93 -9.49 7.43
N ALA A 28 7.37 -10.21 6.40
CA ALA A 28 8.78 -10.51 6.16
C ALA A 28 9.54 -9.25 5.68
N ALA A 29 8.89 -8.46 4.82
CA ALA A 29 9.42 -7.23 4.25
C ALA A 29 9.51 -6.09 5.30
N ALA A 30 8.62 -6.07 6.29
CA ALA A 30 8.69 -5.17 7.44
C ALA A 30 9.94 -5.37 8.33
N LYS A 31 10.73 -6.45 8.20
CA LYS A 31 11.90 -6.67 9.07
C LYS A 31 13.05 -5.67 8.87
N TYR A 32 13.07 -4.94 7.75
CA TYR A 32 14.05 -3.89 7.46
C TYR A 32 13.37 -2.53 7.29
N HIS A 33 12.95 -1.92 8.40
CA HIS A 33 12.31 -0.61 8.40
C HIS A 33 13.30 0.53 8.04
N MET A 34 13.56 0.73 6.76
CA MET A 34 14.08 2.02 6.29
C MET A 34 12.89 2.94 6.03
N GLY A 35 12.68 3.91 6.93
CA GLY A 35 11.65 4.91 6.80
C GLY A 35 12.04 5.98 5.78
N HIS A 36 11.16 6.24 4.81
CA HIS A 36 11.34 7.25 3.77
C HIS A 36 10.29 8.35 3.91
N LYS A 37 10.66 9.58 3.57
CA LYS A 37 9.75 10.73 3.69
C LYS A 37 8.61 10.63 2.68
N LEU A 38 7.40 10.94 3.12
CA LEU A 38 6.21 11.05 2.29
C LEU A 38 5.75 12.51 2.21
N PRO A 39 5.47 13.07 1.02
CA PRO A 39 5.02 14.45 0.89
C PRO A 39 3.65 14.68 1.52
N THR A 40 3.48 15.80 2.23
CA THR A 40 2.23 16.18 2.89
C THR A 40 1.47 17.30 2.16
N ASN A 41 2.04 17.83 1.07
CA ASN A 41 1.39 18.82 0.21
C ASN A 41 1.13 18.22 -1.16
N VAL A 42 -0.08 18.38 -1.69
CA VAL A 42 -0.43 17.95 -3.06
C VAL A 42 0.51 18.61 -4.07
N GLY A 43 1.04 17.82 -4.99
CA GLY A 43 2.09 18.19 -5.94
C GLY A 43 3.52 18.02 -5.41
N GLY A 44 3.69 17.91 -4.09
CA GLY A 44 4.98 17.67 -3.46
C GLY A 44 5.57 16.31 -3.85
N THR A 45 6.89 16.25 -4.02
CA THR A 45 7.62 15.04 -4.41
C THR A 45 8.87 14.89 -3.53
N TYR A 46 9.12 13.68 -3.03
CA TYR A 46 10.36 13.33 -2.36
C TYR A 46 11.07 12.19 -3.10
N TYR A 47 12.38 12.32 -3.21
CA TYR A 47 13.25 11.36 -3.88
C TYR A 47 13.95 10.48 -2.85
N VAL A 48 14.15 9.23 -3.21
CA VAL A 48 14.95 8.25 -2.49
C VAL A 48 16.12 7.88 -3.40
N ASP A 49 17.28 8.44 -3.05
CA ASP A 49 18.52 8.18 -3.76
C ASP A 49 19.08 6.80 -3.38
N GLY A 50 19.64 6.08 -4.35
CA GLY A 50 20.32 4.80 -4.14
C GLY A 50 19.41 3.57 -4.10
N PHE A 51 18.09 3.72 -4.29
CA PHE A 51 17.16 2.59 -4.39
C PHE A 51 17.52 1.67 -5.57
N HIS A 52 18.03 0.47 -5.28
CA HIS A 52 18.55 -0.49 -6.27
C HIS A 52 19.49 0.12 -7.32
N GLY A 53 20.32 1.09 -6.93
CA GLY A 53 21.24 1.78 -7.83
C GLY A 53 20.59 2.80 -8.77
N GLY A 54 19.30 3.11 -8.57
CA GLY A 54 18.54 4.13 -9.29
C GLY A 54 17.93 5.19 -8.37
N VAL A 55 17.02 5.98 -8.93
CA VAL A 55 16.25 7.01 -8.22
C VAL A 55 14.79 6.56 -8.15
N MET A 56 14.27 6.45 -6.92
CA MET A 56 12.84 6.30 -6.66
C MET A 56 12.27 7.64 -6.22
N ASN A 57 10.99 7.91 -6.46
CA ASN A 57 10.28 9.01 -5.83
C ASN A 57 8.85 8.67 -5.42
N ALA A 58 8.35 9.42 -4.44
CA ALA A 58 6.96 9.44 -4.03
C ALA A 58 6.42 10.85 -4.23
N LYS A 59 5.32 10.98 -4.98
CA LYS A 59 4.62 12.25 -5.23
C LYS A 59 3.21 12.20 -4.65
N PHE A 60 2.81 13.23 -3.93
CA PHE A 60 1.42 13.36 -3.48
C PHE A 60 0.56 13.89 -4.63
N GLN A 61 -0.21 13.03 -5.30
CA GLN A 61 -0.95 13.39 -6.51
C GLN A 61 -2.23 14.15 -6.20
N SER A 62 -3.02 13.66 -5.24
CA SER A 62 -4.34 14.23 -4.97
C SER A 62 -4.87 13.87 -3.59
N MET A 63 -5.77 14.73 -3.10
CA MET A 63 -6.60 14.48 -1.93
C MET A 63 -8.06 14.72 -2.33
N THR A 64 -8.90 13.69 -2.25
CA THR A 64 -10.31 13.75 -2.68
C THR A 64 -11.22 13.21 -1.59
N ASN A 65 -12.46 13.70 -1.48
CA ASN A 65 -13.39 13.14 -0.48
C ASN A 65 -13.67 11.66 -0.80
N SER A 66 -13.53 10.79 0.20
CA SER A 66 -13.77 9.34 0.04
C SER A 66 -15.25 9.05 -0.22
N VAL A 67 -16.14 9.89 0.31
CA VAL A 67 -17.59 9.78 0.15
C VAL A 67 -18.15 11.12 -0.29
N PRO A 68 -18.96 11.19 -1.36
CA PRO A 68 -19.61 12.42 -1.79
C PRO A 68 -20.42 13.05 -0.65
N GLY A 69 -20.25 14.36 -0.43
CA GLY A 69 -20.93 15.09 0.64
C GLY A 69 -20.36 14.91 2.05
N ASN A 70 -19.40 14.01 2.26
CA ASN A 70 -18.68 13.88 3.52
C ASN A 70 -17.26 14.46 3.38
N SER A 71 -16.96 15.51 4.13
CA SER A 71 -15.65 16.15 4.12
C SER A 71 -14.68 15.63 5.19
N GLN A 72 -15.12 14.77 6.11
CA GLN A 72 -14.29 14.22 7.18
C GLN A 72 -13.25 13.24 6.64
N TYR A 73 -13.65 12.36 5.73
CA TYR A 73 -12.77 11.32 5.20
C TYR A 73 -12.32 11.64 3.78
N VAL A 74 -11.01 11.54 3.54
CA VAL A 74 -10.39 11.74 2.23
C VAL A 74 -9.55 10.55 1.81
N ASP A 75 -9.50 10.35 0.51
CA ASP A 75 -8.57 9.45 -0.14
C ASP A 75 -7.30 10.22 -0.50
N LEU A 76 -6.15 9.72 -0.04
CA LEU A 76 -4.84 10.29 -0.33
C LEU A 76 -4.20 9.44 -1.44
N THR A 77 -3.95 10.02 -2.61
CA THR A 77 -3.30 9.30 -3.72
C THR A 77 -1.86 9.73 -3.85
N TYR A 78 -0.97 8.75 -3.75
CA TYR A 78 0.47 8.90 -3.92
C TYR A 78 0.93 8.14 -5.15
N ASN A 79 1.77 8.77 -5.96
CA ASN A 79 2.43 8.12 -7.08
C ASN A 79 3.84 7.69 -6.66
N PHE A 80 4.11 6.40 -6.80
CA PHE A 80 5.42 5.82 -6.57
C PHE A 80 6.05 5.50 -7.91
N ASN A 81 7.20 6.14 -8.17
CA ASN A 81 7.99 5.92 -9.36
C ASN A 81 9.31 5.25 -8.97
N LEU A 82 9.50 4.00 -9.39
CA LEU A 82 10.70 3.19 -9.11
C LEU A 82 11.83 3.41 -10.13
N GLY A 83 11.68 4.39 -11.02
CA GLY A 83 12.65 4.72 -12.05
C GLY A 83 12.92 3.54 -13.00
N ASN A 84 14.18 3.14 -13.10
CA ASN A 84 14.62 2.04 -13.97
C ASN A 84 14.41 0.64 -13.37
N PHE A 85 14.03 0.54 -12.09
CA PHE A 85 13.76 -0.75 -11.47
C PHE A 85 12.60 -1.46 -12.19
N ASP A 86 12.76 -2.76 -12.48
CA ASP A 86 11.86 -3.51 -13.36
C ASP A 86 11.13 -4.67 -12.68
N GLN A 87 11.07 -4.65 -11.35
CA GLN A 87 10.27 -5.59 -10.58
C GLN A 87 9.25 -4.84 -9.73
N ALA A 88 8.23 -5.56 -9.28
CA ALA A 88 7.35 -5.03 -8.26
C ALA A 88 8.12 -4.91 -6.94
N TYR A 89 7.79 -3.89 -6.17
CA TYR A 89 8.38 -3.63 -4.86
C TYR A 89 7.28 -3.38 -3.85
N TRP A 90 7.47 -3.79 -2.59
CA TRP A 90 6.45 -3.61 -1.58
C TRP A 90 6.69 -2.32 -0.80
N ILE A 91 5.61 -1.59 -0.56
CA ILE A 91 5.61 -0.41 0.30
C ILE A 91 4.58 -0.56 1.40
N LEU A 92 4.92 -0.09 2.59
CA LEU A 92 4.00 0.01 3.71
C LEU A 92 3.65 1.48 3.92
N LEU A 93 2.35 1.77 3.87
CA LEU A 93 1.79 3.09 4.13
C LEU A 93 0.94 3.06 5.40
N PRO A 94 0.97 4.13 6.21
CA PRO A 94 0.11 4.23 7.38
C PRO A 94 -1.38 4.31 6.98
N THR A 95 -2.23 3.90 7.90
CA THR A 95 -3.69 4.01 7.79
C THR A 95 -4.25 4.88 8.91
N SER A 96 -5.40 5.52 8.70
CA SER A 96 -6.12 6.22 9.78
C SER A 96 -6.77 5.26 10.79
N PHE A 97 -6.85 3.96 10.50
CA PHE A 97 -7.54 2.99 11.35
C PHE A 97 -6.56 2.31 12.32
N GLY A 98 -6.26 2.99 13.43
CA GLY A 98 -5.63 2.35 14.59
C GLY A 98 -4.11 2.16 14.50
N GLY A 99 -3.41 2.97 13.71
CA GLY A 99 -1.94 2.97 13.66
C GLY A 99 -1.32 1.76 12.96
N ALA A 100 -2.12 0.99 12.22
CA ALA A 100 -1.63 -0.08 11.36
C ALA A 100 -1.11 0.48 10.03
N ASN A 101 -0.23 -0.30 9.39
CA ASN A 101 0.20 -0.05 8.02
C ASN A 101 -0.55 -0.96 7.05
N GLU A 102 -0.90 -0.42 5.90
CA GLU A 102 -1.39 -1.16 4.74
C GLU A 102 -0.24 -1.35 3.74
N CYS A 103 -0.30 -2.44 3.00
CA CYS A 103 0.79 -2.92 2.19
C CYS A 103 0.41 -2.93 0.71
N PHE A 104 1.27 -2.36 -0.13
CA PHE A 104 1.00 -2.18 -1.55
C PHE A 104 2.18 -2.67 -2.38
N ALA A 105 1.90 -3.43 -3.45
CA ALA A 105 2.88 -3.74 -4.48
C ALA A 105 2.87 -2.60 -5.51
N VAL A 106 4.00 -1.94 -5.69
CA VAL A 106 4.20 -0.87 -6.69
C VAL A 106 5.12 -1.36 -7.81
N TYR A 107 4.80 -0.99 -9.04
CA TYR A 107 5.60 -1.33 -10.22
C TYR A 107 5.73 -0.12 -11.14
N LYS A 108 6.95 0.19 -11.58
CA LYS A 108 7.28 1.35 -12.42
C LYS A 108 6.72 2.64 -11.85
N ASN A 109 5.66 3.17 -12.47
CA ASN A 109 5.01 4.41 -12.14
C ASN A 109 3.56 4.08 -11.73
N CYS A 110 3.33 3.97 -10.42
CA CYS A 110 2.12 3.38 -9.86
C CYS A 110 1.45 4.32 -8.85
N ASP A 111 0.16 4.59 -9.05
CA ASP A 111 -0.66 5.31 -8.08
C ASP A 111 -1.17 4.35 -7.00
N VAL A 112 -1.01 4.75 -5.75
CA VAL A 112 -1.47 4.06 -4.55
C VAL A 112 -2.35 5.00 -3.76
N THR A 113 -3.52 4.52 -3.36
CA THR A 113 -4.51 5.34 -2.64
C THR A 113 -4.72 4.81 -1.23
N ILE A 114 -4.40 5.63 -0.25
CA ILE A 114 -4.79 5.42 1.15
C ILE A 114 -6.23 5.91 1.27
N ARG A 115 -7.16 5.01 1.56
CA ARG A 115 -8.59 5.34 1.61
C ARG A 115 -9.05 5.75 3.00
N PHE A 116 -10.07 6.60 3.04
CA PHE A 116 -10.75 7.02 4.27
C PHE A 116 -9.82 7.60 5.34
N TRP A 117 -8.81 8.37 4.95
CA TRP A 117 -7.99 9.12 5.88
C TRP A 117 -8.85 10.17 6.61
N ASP A 118 -8.83 10.17 7.94
CA ASP A 118 -9.54 11.19 8.72
C ASP A 118 -8.78 12.52 8.60
N LYS A 119 -9.45 13.57 8.10
CA LYS A 119 -8.85 14.91 7.98
C LYS A 119 -8.38 15.49 9.32
N LYS A 120 -8.85 14.96 10.46
CA LYS A 120 -8.38 15.36 11.80
C LYS A 120 -7.00 14.80 12.11
N ASP A 121 -6.59 13.71 11.46
CA ASP A 121 -5.28 13.11 11.66
C ASP A 121 -4.21 13.87 10.86
N PRO A 122 -3.01 14.09 11.43
CA PRO A 122 -1.88 14.63 10.68
C PRO A 122 -1.58 13.75 9.47
N LEU A 123 -1.41 14.36 8.30
CA LEU A 123 -1.10 13.60 7.09
C LEU A 123 0.16 12.75 7.26
N PRO A 124 0.18 11.56 6.64
CA PRO A 124 1.33 10.69 6.73
C PRO A 124 2.54 11.34 6.08
N ASN A 125 3.63 11.42 6.84
CA ASN A 125 4.88 12.04 6.43
C ASN A 125 6.03 11.04 6.25
N TRP A 126 5.76 9.75 6.43
CA TRP A 126 6.71 8.66 6.18
C TRP A 126 6.01 7.42 5.61
N TYR A 127 6.79 6.57 4.94
CA TYR A 127 6.43 5.24 4.48
C TYR A 127 7.63 4.29 4.61
N THR A 128 7.42 2.99 4.50
CA THR A 128 8.51 2.00 4.54
C THR A 128 8.62 1.26 3.21
N LEU A 129 9.87 1.03 2.79
CA LEU A 129 10.23 0.14 1.70
C LEU A 129 10.48 -1.27 2.25
N ALA A 130 9.97 -2.30 1.57
CA ALA A 130 9.85 -3.65 2.08
C ALA A 130 10.31 -4.68 1.03
#